data_AF-A0A0S8JHK1-F1
#
_entry.id   AF-A0A0S8JHK1-F1
#
_cell.length_a   1.000
_cell.length_b   1.000
_cell.length_c   1.000
_cell.angle_alpha   90.00
_cell.angle_beta   90.00
_cell.angle_gamma   90.00
#
_symmetry.space_group_name_H-M   'P 1'
#
loop_
_entity.id
_entity.type
_entity.pdbx_description
1 polymer ?
#
loop_
_entity_poly.entity_id
_entity_poly.type
_entity_poly.pdbx_seq_one_letter_code
_entity_poly.pdbx_strand_id
1 'polypeptide(L)'
;MLAAIGLLLVTCDKKEEETIDPLVGTYTFTSATFNDTVRMKVPIIGNIILLPGTNGSDFVSQGLLGAAPCDDSTNAAVELRNDKTTYYVCLNETNEEQMGTWIINTERTELILNISNPQPFSLNISSLNITGNEFSGTVENFPLPVDASYPLGDPLPGGGINYQTSSVDLTFTKVP
;
A
#
# COMPACT_ATOMS: atom_id res chain seq x y z
N MET A 1 4.81 30.22 66.59
CA MET A 1 3.74 29.98 65.60
C MET A 1 4.42 29.86 64.24
N LEU A 2 4.74 28.63 63.81
CA LEU A 2 5.38 28.36 62.52
C LEU A 2 4.31 28.47 61.43
N ALA A 3 4.52 29.36 60.45
CA ALA A 3 3.72 29.39 59.23
C ALA A 3 4.42 28.54 58.17
N ALA A 4 3.75 27.46 57.75
CA ALA A 4 4.22 26.51 56.77
C ALA A 4 4.25 27.13 55.37
N ILE A 5 5.39 27.00 54.69
CA ILE A 5 5.59 27.31 53.28
C ILE A 5 4.95 26.18 52.47
N GLY A 6 3.84 26.49 51.80
CA GLY A 6 3.18 25.57 50.88
C GLY A 6 4.06 25.29 49.67
N LEU A 7 4.62 24.08 49.64
CA LEU A 7 5.35 23.53 48.51
C LEU A 7 4.33 23.15 47.43
N LEU A 8 4.13 24.03 46.44
CA LEU A 8 3.37 23.71 45.23
C LEU A 8 4.17 22.68 44.43
N LEU A 9 3.76 21.42 44.52
CA LEU A 9 4.21 20.34 43.65
C LEU A 9 3.71 20.62 42.23
N VAL A 10 4.54 21.26 41.41
CA VAL A 10 4.36 21.30 39.96
C VAL A 10 4.68 19.91 39.43
N THR A 11 3.65 19.09 39.19
CA THR A 11 3.78 17.85 38.44
C THR A 11 4.01 18.23 36.97
N CYS A 12 5.28 18.27 36.55
CA CYS A 12 5.63 18.26 35.13
C CYS A 12 5.21 16.91 34.55
N ASP A 13 4.00 16.84 34.00
CA ASP A 13 3.64 15.80 33.05
C ASP A 13 4.53 16.00 31.82
N LYS A 14 5.60 15.21 31.72
CA LYS A 14 6.31 15.03 30.47
C LYS A 14 5.33 14.37 29.51
N LYS A 15 4.64 15.17 28.69
CA LYS A 15 4.05 14.67 27.46
C LYS A 15 5.19 14.08 26.65
N GLU A 16 5.26 12.75 26.56
CA GLU A 16 6.01 12.10 25.49
C GLU A 16 5.50 12.70 24.18
N GLU A 17 6.36 13.44 23.48
CA GLU A 17 6.07 13.83 22.11
C GLU A 17 5.92 12.53 21.31
N GLU A 18 4.73 12.27 20.78
CA GLU A 18 4.51 11.11 19.91
C GLU A 18 5.50 11.22 18.74
N THR A 19 6.45 10.28 18.70
CA THR A 19 7.41 10.20 17.61
C THR A 19 6.68 9.72 16.36
N ILE A 20 6.43 10.62 15.41
CA ILE A 20 5.81 10.31 14.13
C ILE A 20 6.75 9.39 13.35
N ASP A 21 6.23 8.23 12.91
CA ASP A 21 7.02 7.31 12.10
C ASP A 21 7.40 7.96 10.75
N PRO A 22 8.65 7.85 10.27
CA PRO A 22 9.08 8.46 9.00
C PRO A 22 8.27 8.04 7.76
N LEU A 23 7.63 6.87 7.79
CA LEU A 23 6.74 6.40 6.74
C LEU A 23 5.37 7.08 6.72
N VAL A 24 5.01 7.86 7.74
CA VAL A 24 3.74 8.58 7.74
C VAL A 24 3.75 9.63 6.62
N GLY A 25 2.70 9.61 5.79
CA GLY A 25 2.46 10.57 4.73
C GLY A 25 1.76 9.96 3.50
N THR A 26 1.61 10.78 2.46
CA THR A 26 0.92 10.43 1.21
C THR A 26 1.91 9.99 0.15
N TYR A 27 1.61 8.90 -0.55
CA TYR A 27 2.48 8.27 -1.53
C TYR A 27 1.74 7.95 -2.83
N THR A 28 2.34 8.33 -3.95
CA THR A 28 1.94 7.85 -5.27
C THR A 28 2.66 6.55 -5.59
N PHE A 29 1.96 5.64 -6.25
CA PHE A 29 2.60 4.48 -6.86
C PHE A 29 3.47 4.93 -8.05
N THR A 30 4.73 4.48 -8.09
CA THR A 30 5.72 4.95 -9.06
C THR A 30 6.05 3.89 -10.09
N SER A 31 6.34 2.66 -9.65
CA SER A 31 6.71 1.59 -10.57
C SER A 31 6.44 0.20 -10.02
N ALA A 32 6.22 -0.74 -10.94
CA ALA A 32 6.28 -2.17 -10.67
C ALA A 32 7.07 -2.90 -11.75
N THR A 33 7.86 -3.89 -11.33
CA THR A 33 8.56 -4.82 -12.23
C THR A 33 8.28 -6.26 -11.81
N PHE A 34 7.88 -7.10 -12.76
CA PHE A 34 7.69 -8.53 -12.50
C PHE A 34 9.03 -9.25 -12.36
N ASN A 35 9.16 -10.05 -11.30
CA ASN A 35 10.33 -10.90 -11.08
C ASN A 35 10.13 -12.31 -11.68
N ASP A 36 8.87 -12.71 -11.89
CA ASP A 36 8.48 -13.99 -12.46
C ASP A 36 7.82 -13.86 -13.83
N THR A 37 7.66 -14.99 -14.51
CA THR A 37 6.85 -15.05 -15.73
C THR A 37 5.37 -15.07 -15.36
N VAL A 38 4.63 -14.04 -15.77
CA VAL A 38 3.17 -13.97 -15.60
C VAL A 38 2.48 -14.36 -16.90
N ARG A 39 1.46 -15.24 -16.81
CA ARG A 39 0.61 -15.62 -17.94
C ARG A 39 -0.79 -15.16 -17.66
N MET A 40 -1.35 -14.31 -18.52
CA MET A 40 -2.71 -13.84 -18.34
C MET A 40 -3.40 -13.66 -19.68
N LYS A 41 -4.72 -13.70 -19.65
CA LYS A 41 -5.56 -13.30 -20.78
C LYS A 41 -6.04 -11.88 -20.57
N VAL A 42 -5.83 -11.03 -21.56
CA VAL A 42 -6.28 -9.63 -21.55
C VAL A 42 -7.37 -9.46 -22.59
N PRO A 43 -8.49 -8.78 -22.28
CA PRO A 43 -9.51 -8.44 -23.26
C PRO A 43 -8.90 -7.83 -24.51
N ILE A 44 -9.40 -8.21 -25.69
CA ILE A 44 -8.97 -7.69 -27.02
C ILE A 44 -7.58 -8.17 -27.46
N ILE A 45 -6.60 -8.26 -26.56
CA ILE A 45 -5.22 -8.70 -26.88
C ILE A 45 -5.12 -10.24 -26.93
N GLY A 46 -5.84 -10.93 -26.05
CA GLY A 46 -5.77 -12.39 -25.91
C GLY A 46 -4.75 -12.81 -24.86
N ASN A 47 -4.18 -14.02 -25.03
CA ASN A 47 -3.21 -14.55 -24.07
C ASN A 47 -1.86 -13.84 -24.23
N ILE A 48 -1.35 -13.31 -23.14
CA ILE A 48 -0.03 -12.67 -23.07
C ILE A 48 0.88 -13.40 -22.07
N ILE A 49 2.18 -13.24 -22.29
CA ILE A 49 3.24 -13.72 -21.41
C ILE A 49 4.11 -12.52 -21.08
N LEU A 50 4.13 -12.14 -19.81
CA LEU A 50 5.02 -11.10 -19.28
C LEU A 50 6.24 -11.82 -18.70
N LEU A 51 7.43 -11.50 -19.19
CA LEU A 51 8.67 -12.12 -18.73
C LEU A 51 9.23 -11.36 -17.51
N PRO A 52 10.12 -11.98 -16.71
CA PRO A 52 10.88 -11.27 -15.69
C PRO A 52 11.55 -10.00 -16.23
N GLY A 53 11.52 -8.92 -15.46
CA GLY A 53 12.00 -7.60 -15.87
C GLY A 53 10.99 -6.79 -16.69
N THR A 54 9.80 -7.34 -17.01
CA THR A 54 8.75 -6.58 -17.68
C THR A 54 8.14 -5.56 -16.71
N ASN A 55 7.93 -4.33 -17.20
CA ASN A 55 7.21 -3.29 -16.47
C ASN A 55 5.75 -3.71 -16.27
N GLY A 56 5.32 -3.76 -15.00
CA GLY A 56 3.96 -4.11 -14.59
C GLY A 56 3.20 -2.94 -13.96
N SER A 57 3.72 -1.71 -14.08
CA SER A 57 3.21 -0.53 -13.37
C SER A 57 1.71 -0.33 -13.54
N ASP A 58 1.20 -0.37 -14.78
CA ASP A 58 -0.23 -0.11 -15.05
C ASP A 58 -1.14 -1.17 -14.44
N PHE A 59 -0.72 -2.44 -14.47
CA PHE A 59 -1.49 -3.54 -13.89
C PHE A 59 -1.51 -3.47 -12.37
N VAL A 60 -0.35 -3.23 -11.78
CA VAL A 60 -0.20 -3.19 -10.32
C VAL A 60 -0.84 -1.94 -9.74
N SER A 61 -0.70 -0.80 -10.40
CA SER A 61 -1.35 0.44 -9.98
C SER A 61 -2.87 0.29 -10.01
N GLN A 62 -3.45 -0.26 -11.08
CA GLN A 62 -4.89 -0.54 -11.12
C GLN A 62 -5.33 -1.53 -10.04
N GLY A 63 -4.58 -2.62 -9.81
CA GLY A 63 -4.92 -3.59 -8.78
C GLY A 63 -4.87 -3.02 -7.36
N LEU A 64 -3.93 -2.10 -7.09
CA LEU A 64 -3.74 -1.50 -5.78
C LEU A 64 -4.65 -0.30 -5.53
N LEU A 65 -4.75 0.61 -6.51
CA LEU A 65 -5.37 1.92 -6.39
C LEU A 65 -6.70 2.05 -7.15
N GLY A 66 -7.10 1.05 -7.93
CA GLY A 66 -8.31 1.12 -8.75
C GLY A 66 -9.63 1.20 -7.94
N ALA A 67 -9.57 0.92 -6.64
CA ALA A 67 -10.69 1.09 -5.72
C ALA A 67 -10.73 2.47 -5.03
N ALA A 68 -9.74 3.33 -5.29
CA ALA A 68 -9.73 4.68 -4.73
C ALA A 68 -10.96 5.46 -5.21
N PRO A 69 -11.64 6.23 -4.34
CA PRO A 69 -12.88 6.93 -4.66
C PRO A 69 -12.63 8.23 -5.44
N CYS A 70 -11.67 8.24 -6.36
CA CYS A 70 -11.25 9.44 -7.07
C CYS A 70 -12.12 9.69 -8.29
N ASP A 71 -12.44 10.96 -8.53
CA ASP A 71 -13.12 11.38 -9.76
C ASP A 71 -12.17 11.23 -10.96
N ASP A 72 -10.88 11.54 -10.75
CA ASP A 72 -9.79 11.23 -11.68
C ASP A 72 -8.88 10.16 -11.07
N SER A 73 -8.85 8.97 -11.68
CA SER A 73 -8.04 7.85 -11.18
C SER A 73 -6.53 8.11 -11.20
N THR A 74 -6.05 9.10 -11.95
CA THR A 74 -4.63 9.50 -11.94
C THR A 74 -4.23 10.25 -10.68
N ASN A 75 -5.20 10.75 -9.90
CA ASN A 75 -4.97 11.39 -8.61
C ASN A 75 -4.88 10.39 -7.45
N ALA A 76 -5.12 9.09 -7.69
CA ALA A 76 -5.14 8.10 -6.63
C ALA A 76 -3.76 7.93 -5.97
N ALA A 77 -3.75 7.94 -4.63
CA ALA A 77 -2.57 7.75 -3.80
C ALA A 77 -2.92 6.95 -2.53
N VAL A 78 -1.89 6.46 -1.84
CA VAL A 78 -2.01 5.82 -0.53
C VAL A 78 -1.50 6.77 0.54
N GLU A 79 -2.26 6.99 1.60
CA GLU A 79 -1.80 7.69 2.79
C GLU A 79 -1.56 6.70 3.94
N LEU A 80 -0.35 6.73 4.51
CA LEU A 80 -0.01 6.03 5.75
C LEU A 80 -0.14 7.01 6.92
N ARG A 81 -1.11 6.80 7.81
CA ARG A 81 -1.40 7.71 8.94
C ARG A 81 -0.69 7.29 10.22
N ASN A 82 -0.52 8.23 11.15
CA ASN A 82 0.19 8.01 12.42
C ASN A 82 -0.48 6.94 13.31
N ASP A 83 -1.81 6.84 13.23
CA ASP A 83 -2.65 5.86 13.95
C ASP A 83 -2.61 4.44 13.34
N LYS A 84 -1.70 4.19 12.38
CA LYS A 84 -1.52 2.92 11.67
C LYS A 84 -2.65 2.56 10.71
N THR A 85 -3.54 3.49 10.41
CA THR A 85 -4.51 3.31 9.31
C THR A 85 -3.88 3.66 7.97
N THR A 86 -4.41 3.05 6.91
CA THR A 86 -4.11 3.41 5.53
C THR A 86 -5.36 3.86 4.81
N TYR A 87 -5.21 4.88 3.97
CA TYR A 87 -6.30 5.47 3.20
C TYR A 87 -5.97 5.49 1.72
N TYR A 88 -6.99 5.26 0.90
CA TYR A 88 -7.03 5.80 -0.44
C TYR A 88 -7.29 7.29 -0.32
N VAL A 89 -6.44 8.10 -0.93
CA VAL A 89 -6.61 9.55 -0.99
C VAL A 89 -6.52 10.01 -2.45
N CYS A 90 -7.30 11.01 -2.79
CA CYS A 90 -7.35 11.56 -4.15
C CYS A 90 -6.67 12.92 -4.14
N LEU A 91 -5.47 12.99 -4.74
CA LEU A 91 -4.67 14.20 -4.80
C LEU A 91 -5.44 15.34 -5.49
N ASN A 92 -5.43 16.53 -4.89
CA ASN A 92 -6.17 17.70 -5.37
C ASN A 92 -7.71 17.55 -5.37
N GLU A 93 -8.23 16.49 -4.75
CA GLU A 93 -9.65 16.25 -4.52
C GLU A 93 -9.94 16.18 -3.02
N THR A 94 -11.21 15.99 -2.65
CA THR A 94 -11.63 15.83 -1.23
C THR A 94 -12.03 14.40 -0.87
N ASN A 95 -12.03 13.50 -1.86
CA ASN A 95 -12.46 12.13 -1.67
C ASN A 95 -11.33 11.32 -1.02
N GLU A 96 -11.67 10.59 0.03
CA GLU A 96 -10.80 9.60 0.65
C GLU A 96 -11.65 8.45 1.21
N GLU A 97 -11.04 7.28 1.31
CA GLU A 97 -11.67 6.13 1.95
C GLU A 97 -10.62 5.30 2.66
N GLN A 98 -10.97 4.73 3.81
CA GLN A 98 -10.05 3.87 4.53
C GLN A 98 -9.78 2.60 3.71
N MET A 99 -8.53 2.42 3.30
CA MET A 99 -8.04 1.24 2.59
C MET A 99 -7.84 0.09 3.58
N GLY A 100 -7.26 0.38 4.75
CA GLY A 100 -7.03 -0.60 5.81
C GLY A 100 -6.04 -0.14 6.87
N THR A 101 -4.99 -0.93 7.13
CA THR A 101 -3.93 -0.64 8.12
C THR A 101 -2.53 -0.98 7.62
N TRP A 102 -1.51 -0.46 8.30
CA TRP A 102 -0.12 -0.77 7.99
C TRP A 102 0.70 -1.09 9.25
N ILE A 103 1.68 -1.98 9.09
CA ILE A 103 2.61 -2.39 10.14
C ILE A 103 4.01 -2.46 9.54
N ILE A 104 5.00 -1.96 10.26
CA ILE A 104 6.42 -2.09 9.93
C ILE A 104 7.14 -2.88 11.03
N ASN A 105 8.07 -3.75 10.66
CA ASN A 105 8.89 -4.46 11.64
C ASN A 105 9.95 -3.55 12.29
N THR A 106 10.51 -3.99 13.41
CA THR A 106 11.52 -3.21 14.17
C THR A 106 12.77 -2.90 13.35
N GLU A 107 13.18 -3.82 12.47
CA GLU A 107 14.34 -3.68 11.60
C GLU A 107 14.08 -2.77 10.38
N ARG A 108 12.81 -2.39 10.14
CA ARG A 108 12.36 -1.59 8.99
C ARG A 108 12.73 -2.18 7.63
N THR A 109 12.71 -3.50 7.54
CA THR A 109 12.97 -4.30 6.33
C THR A 109 11.70 -4.91 5.75
N GLU A 110 10.57 -4.81 6.46
CA GLU A 110 9.29 -5.38 6.08
C GLU A 110 8.15 -4.40 6.40
N LEU A 111 7.33 -4.09 5.39
CA LEU A 111 6.11 -3.31 5.51
C LEU A 111 4.93 -4.16 5.09
N ILE A 112 3.97 -4.35 5.99
CA ILE A 112 2.72 -5.05 5.70
C ILE A 112 1.61 -4.03 5.54
N LEU A 113 0.98 -4.00 4.37
CA LEU A 113 -0.27 -3.27 4.11
C LEU A 113 -1.42 -4.26 4.20
N ASN A 114 -2.25 -4.14 5.24
CA ASN A 114 -3.48 -4.92 5.37
C ASN A 114 -4.61 -4.13 4.73
N ILE A 115 -5.02 -4.55 3.55
CA ILE A 115 -6.10 -3.93 2.79
C ILE A 115 -7.40 -4.61 3.21
N SER A 116 -8.43 -3.81 3.49
CA SER A 116 -9.78 -4.26 3.86
C SER A 116 -10.85 -3.78 2.88
N ASN A 117 -10.55 -2.75 2.09
CA ASN A 117 -11.42 -2.18 1.07
C ASN A 117 -10.66 -2.19 -0.27
N PRO A 118 -11.20 -2.73 -1.37
CA PRO A 118 -12.56 -3.27 -1.53
C PRO A 118 -12.71 -4.72 -1.04
N GLN A 119 -11.59 -5.43 -0.85
CA GLN A 119 -11.58 -6.80 -0.39
C GLN A 119 -10.42 -7.02 0.58
N PRO A 120 -10.57 -7.87 1.61
CA PRO A 120 -9.48 -8.16 2.53
C PRO A 120 -8.31 -8.93 1.89
N PHE A 121 -7.11 -8.36 1.91
CA PHE A 121 -5.85 -9.03 1.62
C PHE A 121 -4.66 -8.30 2.25
N SER A 122 -3.53 -8.99 2.41
CA SER A 122 -2.31 -8.40 2.95
C SER A 122 -1.20 -8.38 1.89
N LEU A 123 -0.63 -7.21 1.65
CA LEU A 123 0.60 -7.06 0.87
C LEU A 123 1.78 -6.99 1.81
N ASN A 124 2.63 -8.01 1.77
CA ASN A 124 3.89 -8.03 2.48
C ASN A 124 5.00 -7.54 1.55
N ILE A 125 5.52 -6.35 1.83
CA ILE A 125 6.63 -5.72 1.12
C ILE A 125 7.91 -6.03 1.90
N SER A 126 8.67 -7.02 1.42
CA SER A 126 9.96 -7.43 1.97
C SER A 126 11.11 -6.64 1.33
N SER A 127 12.32 -6.81 1.85
CA SER A 127 13.52 -6.10 1.39
C SER A 127 13.29 -4.58 1.31
N LEU A 128 12.52 -4.06 2.26
CA LEU A 128 12.09 -2.66 2.28
C LEU A 128 13.31 -1.75 2.31
N ASN A 129 13.34 -0.84 1.35
CA ASN A 129 14.34 0.21 1.25
C ASN A 129 13.64 1.56 1.31
N ILE A 130 13.99 2.38 2.29
CA ILE A 130 13.41 3.71 2.51
C ILE A 130 14.50 4.74 2.25
N THR A 131 14.37 5.54 1.18
CA THR A 131 15.39 6.52 0.78
C THR A 131 14.75 7.86 0.45
N GLY A 132 15.03 8.88 1.26
CA GLY A 132 14.50 10.22 1.04
C GLY A 132 12.98 10.23 1.07
N ASN A 133 12.37 10.53 -0.08
CA ASN A 133 10.92 10.56 -0.25
C ASN A 133 10.38 9.24 -0.83
N GLU A 134 11.15 8.16 -0.91
CA GLU A 134 10.70 6.92 -1.54
C GLU A 134 10.77 5.74 -0.58
N PHE A 135 9.86 4.79 -0.77
CA PHE A 135 10.05 3.44 -0.29
C PHE A 135 9.84 2.43 -1.43
N SER A 136 10.65 1.39 -1.42
CA SER A 136 10.57 0.30 -2.39
C SER A 136 10.76 -1.04 -1.70
N GLY A 137 10.34 -2.13 -2.35
CA GLY A 137 10.57 -3.48 -1.87
C GLY A 137 9.90 -4.51 -2.76
N THR A 138 9.91 -5.77 -2.32
CA THR A 138 9.40 -6.89 -3.12
C THR A 138 8.17 -7.48 -2.46
N VAL A 139 7.12 -7.72 -3.25
CA VAL A 139 5.95 -8.49 -2.85
C VAL A 139 6.02 -9.85 -3.54
N GLU A 140 6.34 -10.91 -2.79
CA GLU A 140 6.55 -12.25 -3.37
C GLU A 140 5.26 -12.89 -3.91
N ASN A 141 4.10 -12.52 -3.35
CA ASN A 141 2.82 -13.11 -3.68
C ASN A 141 1.81 -12.05 -4.12
N PHE A 142 2.21 -11.13 -5.00
CA PHE A 142 1.31 -10.10 -5.48
C PHE A 142 0.14 -10.74 -6.24
N PRO A 143 -1.13 -10.50 -5.85
CA PRO A 143 -2.26 -11.17 -6.43
C PRO A 143 -2.60 -10.58 -7.81
N LEU A 144 -2.79 -11.45 -8.80
CA LEU A 144 -3.07 -11.08 -10.19
C LEU A 144 -4.21 -11.95 -10.76
N PRO A 145 -5.03 -11.44 -11.68
CA PRO A 145 -5.98 -12.26 -12.40
C PRO A 145 -5.25 -13.15 -13.42
N VAL A 146 -5.80 -14.33 -13.71
CA VAL A 146 -5.39 -15.16 -14.86
C VAL A 146 -6.12 -14.74 -16.13
N ASP A 147 -7.30 -14.15 -16.01
CA ASP A 147 -8.06 -13.51 -17.08
C ASP A 147 -8.55 -12.13 -16.58
N ALA A 148 -7.97 -11.06 -17.12
CA ALA A 148 -8.28 -9.68 -16.76
C ALA A 148 -9.70 -9.25 -17.20
N SER A 149 -10.48 -10.12 -17.84
CA SER A 149 -11.89 -9.89 -18.13
C SER A 149 -12.81 -10.12 -16.92
N TYR A 150 -12.31 -10.75 -15.87
CA TYR A 150 -13.07 -11.06 -14.65
C TYR A 150 -12.40 -10.40 -13.43
N PRO A 151 -13.15 -10.09 -12.37
CA PRO A 151 -12.57 -9.65 -11.10
C PRO A 151 -11.60 -10.69 -10.54
N LEU A 152 -10.60 -10.22 -9.80
CA LEU A 152 -9.66 -11.08 -9.09
C LEU A 152 -10.42 -11.93 -8.06
N GLY A 153 -10.16 -13.24 -8.02
CA GLY A 153 -10.80 -14.16 -7.08
C GLY A 153 -12.18 -14.68 -7.49
N ASP A 154 -12.75 -14.19 -8.60
CA ASP A 154 -14.04 -14.69 -9.10
C ASP A 154 -13.91 -16.04 -9.83
N PRO A 155 -14.95 -16.88 -9.86
CA PRO A 155 -14.97 -18.11 -10.64
C PRO A 155 -14.87 -17.85 -12.16
N LEU A 156 -14.08 -18.66 -12.87
CA LEU A 156 -13.93 -18.55 -14.32
C LEU A 156 -14.92 -19.45 -15.09
N PRO A 157 -15.40 -19.04 -16.28
CA PRO A 157 -16.13 -19.93 -17.19
C PRO A 157 -15.21 -21.05 -17.68
N GLY A 158 -15.44 -22.27 -17.20
CA GLY A 158 -14.57 -23.43 -17.44
C GLY A 158 -13.99 -24.04 -16.16
N GLY A 159 -14.23 -23.40 -15.01
CA GLY A 159 -13.78 -23.87 -13.70
C GLY A 159 -12.49 -23.21 -13.24
N GLY A 160 -12.23 -23.31 -11.94
CA GLY A 160 -11.14 -22.59 -11.28
C GLY A 160 -11.53 -21.19 -10.81
N ILE A 161 -10.56 -20.52 -10.20
CA ILE A 161 -10.68 -19.17 -9.64
C ILE A 161 -9.75 -18.24 -10.43
N ASN A 162 -10.19 -17.01 -10.68
CA ASN A 162 -9.43 -16.00 -11.39
C ASN A 162 -8.31 -15.41 -10.53
N TYR A 163 -7.29 -16.22 -10.23
CA TYR A 163 -6.25 -15.88 -9.28
C TYR A 163 -4.94 -16.58 -9.62
N GLN A 164 -3.86 -15.81 -9.59
CA GLN A 164 -2.48 -16.26 -9.56
C GLN A 164 -1.66 -15.28 -8.71
N THR A 165 -0.42 -15.63 -8.40
CA THR A 165 0.52 -14.72 -7.74
C THR A 165 1.80 -14.58 -8.54
N SER A 166 2.49 -13.46 -8.36
CA SER A 166 3.83 -13.22 -8.89
C SER A 166 4.67 -12.47 -7.88
N SER A 167 5.98 -12.67 -7.90
CA SER A 167 6.91 -11.77 -7.26
C SER A 167 7.02 -10.47 -8.06
N VAL A 168 6.90 -9.33 -7.37
CA VAL A 168 6.90 -7.98 -7.97
C VAL A 168 7.70 -7.02 -7.11
N ASP A 169 8.63 -6.30 -7.74
CA ASP A 169 9.31 -5.16 -7.12
C ASP A 169 8.48 -3.91 -7.29
N LEU A 170 8.19 -3.20 -6.20
CA LEU A 170 7.33 -2.01 -6.15
C LEU A 170 8.12 -0.80 -5.66
N THR A 171 7.77 0.39 -6.18
CA THR A 171 8.26 1.67 -5.66
C THR A 171 7.11 2.65 -5.48
N PHE A 172 7.16 3.37 -4.35
CA PHE A 172 6.25 4.45 -4.00
C PHE A 172 7.05 5.71 -3.71
N THR A 173 6.54 6.85 -4.17
CA THR A 173 7.14 8.17 -3.96
C THR A 173 6.20 9.04 -3.15
N LYS A 174 6.72 9.64 -2.08
CA LYS A 174 6.02 10.54 -1.17
C LYS A 174 5.70 11.84 -1.88
N VAL A 175 4.46 12.28 -1.77
CA VAL A 175 4.01 13.58 -2.25
C VAL A 175 4.54 14.66 -1.28
N PRO A 176 5.10 15.77 -1.79
CA PRO A 176 5.60 16.88 -0.97
C PRO A 176 4.54 17.55 -0.09
#